data_AF-A0A560FPL0-F1
#
_entry.id   AF-A0A560FPL0-F1
#
_cell.length_a   1.000
_cell.length_b   1.000
_cell.length_c   1.000
_cell.angle_alpha   90.00
_cell.angle_beta   90.00
_cell.angle_gamma   90.00
#
_symmetry.space_group_name_H-M   'P 1'
#
loop_
_entity.id
_entity.type
_entity.pdbx_description
1 polymer ?
#
loop_
_entity_poly.entity_id
_entity_poly.type
_entity_poly.pdbx_seq_one_letter_code
_entity_poly.pdbx_strand_id
1 'polypeptide(L)'
;MFPFFIVSLLLKVLYAATKKRIPRRGRGTLGAAIFLGLGVGWMGTAPSATAQGLGREEVRRQAAALAEVGRRLFFDPGLSANGSLACASCHDPAHAFGPPDGAAVRLGGADGRTPGLRAVPSLKYLQDVPPFAEHYRTPEDEGDESIDNGPTGGLTWDGRVDGQREQARVPLFSPFEMGNIDPADLSARLERAGYGAQLRAAVGVTAGEQVDVVDLALRALDVFQQDGPLFHPYTSKYDAYLAGKATLTEDERRGLEAFEDPARGNCASCHVSRRGNDGTPPHFTDYGLIAIGVPRNRDIPANADPGYFDQGLCGPLRTDFTGVADYCGRFRTPTLRNVALRQVFMHNGIFHTLRQVMEFYAERDSDPGKWYPRRVDGSVMTFDDMPAAAHGAVPAAINMEAPFGRRPGDAPALNERDIHDIIAFLGTLTDGWSAPKTPGPPETAGP
;
A
#
# COMPACT_ATOMS: atom_id res chain seq x y z
N MET A 1 -53.67 8.41 28.62
CA MET A 1 -53.72 7.13 27.87
C MET A 1 -52.28 6.71 27.58
N PHE A 2 -51.75 5.53 27.92
CA PHE A 2 -52.30 4.34 28.63
C PHE A 2 -53.54 3.69 27.97
N PRO A 3 -53.69 2.35 28.01
CA PRO A 3 -53.06 1.36 28.92
C PRO A 3 -51.75 0.74 28.39
N PHE A 4 -50.74 0.38 29.21
CA PHE A 4 -50.55 -0.86 30.03
C PHE A 4 -50.42 -2.16 29.19
N PHE A 5 -49.56 -3.18 29.47
CA PHE A 5 -48.33 -3.38 30.27
C PHE A 5 -47.97 -4.91 30.23
N ILE A 6 -46.69 -5.34 30.40
CA ILE A 6 -46.28 -6.64 31.04
C ILE A 6 -46.67 -7.99 30.33
N VAL A 7 -45.90 -9.11 30.30
CA VAL A 7 -44.51 -9.45 30.70
C VAL A 7 -44.04 -10.82 30.13
N SER A 8 -42.72 -11.00 29.95
CA SER A 8 -41.90 -12.23 30.15
C SER A 8 -42.19 -13.60 29.46
N LEU A 9 -41.22 -14.02 28.63
CA LEU A 9 -40.43 -15.28 28.73
C LEU A 9 -41.12 -16.63 29.05
N LEU A 10 -41.11 -17.60 28.10
CA LEU A 10 -40.63 -19.01 28.25
C LEU A 10 -40.99 -19.94 27.06
N LEU A 11 -40.17 -20.99 26.84
CA LEU A 11 -40.32 -22.13 25.90
C LEU A 11 -40.32 -21.77 24.38
N LYS A 12 -39.47 -22.27 23.46
CA LYS A 12 -38.69 -23.52 23.29
C LYS A 12 -39.53 -24.80 23.35
N VAL A 13 -39.40 -25.69 22.34
CA VAL A 13 -40.17 -26.94 22.01
C VAL A 13 -41.23 -26.68 20.90
N LEU A 14 -41.32 -27.39 19.77
CA LEU A 14 -40.52 -28.48 19.16
C LEU A 14 -40.87 -28.63 17.66
N TYR A 15 -39.95 -29.07 16.81
CA TYR A 15 -40.30 -30.09 15.81
C TYR A 15 -39.10 -30.97 15.44
N ALA A 16 -38.97 -32.10 16.12
CA ALA A 16 -38.02 -33.16 15.79
C ALA A 16 -38.72 -34.52 15.97
N ALA A 17 -38.83 -35.27 14.89
CA ALA A 17 -39.26 -36.67 14.85
C ALA A 17 -38.50 -37.34 13.70
N THR A 18 -37.97 -38.56 13.82
CA THR A 18 -38.69 -39.76 14.26
C THR A 18 -37.78 -40.82 14.93
N LYS A 19 -38.42 -41.80 15.59
CA LYS A 19 -37.79 -42.81 16.49
C LYS A 19 -37.46 -44.14 15.78
N LYS A 20 -36.48 -44.88 16.33
CA LYS A 20 -36.48 -46.35 16.66
C LYS A 20 -35.04 -46.79 17.03
N ARG A 21 -34.74 -47.77 17.89
CA ARG A 21 -35.45 -48.47 19.01
C ARG A 21 -34.35 -49.23 19.80
N ILE A 22 -34.42 -49.30 21.13
CA ILE A 22 -33.51 -50.11 21.98
C ILE A 22 -34.23 -51.39 22.45
N PRO A 23 -33.51 -52.50 22.68
CA PRO A 23 -33.85 -53.44 23.76
C PRO A 23 -32.70 -53.62 24.78
N ARG A 24 -33.07 -53.91 26.03
CA ARG A 24 -32.20 -53.97 27.22
C ARG A 24 -32.32 -55.35 27.89
N ARG A 25 -31.21 -56.01 28.23
CA ARG A 25 -31.05 -57.14 29.20
C ARG A 25 -29.56 -57.56 29.16
N GLY A 26 -28.85 -57.90 30.25
CA GLY A 26 -29.13 -57.89 31.70
C GLY A 26 -27.88 -58.41 32.46
N ARG A 27 -27.90 -58.41 33.82
CA ARG A 27 -27.07 -59.16 34.82
C ARG A 27 -25.77 -59.87 34.33
N GLY A 28 -24.60 -59.83 34.97
CA GLY A 28 -24.20 -59.37 36.31
C GLY A 28 -23.07 -60.27 36.89
N THR A 29 -22.17 -59.69 37.71
CA THR A 29 -21.18 -60.33 38.62
C THR A 29 -20.11 -61.33 38.13
N LEU A 30 -18.85 -60.98 38.48
CA LEU A 30 -17.68 -61.83 38.82
C LEU A 30 -17.06 -62.80 37.79
N GLY A 31 -15.72 -62.74 37.68
CA GLY A 31 -14.88 -63.76 37.04
C GLY A 31 -13.47 -63.24 36.73
N ALA A 32 -12.49 -63.55 37.57
CA ALA A 32 -11.08 -63.27 37.28
C ALA A 32 -10.50 -64.37 36.36
N ALA A 33 -9.72 -63.97 35.35
CA ALA A 33 -8.93 -64.89 34.55
C ALA A 33 -7.54 -64.29 34.28
N ILE A 34 -6.52 -64.92 34.88
CA ILE A 34 -5.11 -64.64 34.60
C ILE A 34 -4.76 -65.32 33.27
N PHE A 35 -4.18 -64.57 32.34
CA PHE A 35 -3.48 -65.15 31.19
C PHE A 35 -2.04 -64.63 31.16
N LEU A 36 -1.08 -65.55 31.39
CA LEU A 36 0.31 -65.33 30.98
C LEU A 36 0.36 -65.40 29.45
N GLY A 37 0.95 -64.40 28.82
CA GLY A 37 1.05 -64.31 27.36
C GLY A 37 2.34 -63.63 26.92
N LEU A 38 3.40 -64.44 26.81
CA LEU A 38 4.60 -64.28 25.95
C LEU A 38 4.97 -62.84 25.52
N GLY A 39 6.08 -62.34 26.08
CA GLY A 39 6.68 -61.07 25.66
C GLY A 39 7.23 -61.15 24.23
N VAL A 40 6.54 -60.49 23.29
CA VAL A 40 7.10 -60.12 21.99
C VAL A 40 7.80 -58.78 22.17
N GLY A 41 9.12 -58.75 21.98
CA GLY A 41 9.91 -57.53 22.09
C GLY A 41 9.50 -56.52 21.02
N TRP A 42 8.78 -55.47 21.42
CA TRP A 42 8.67 -54.25 20.62
C TRP A 42 10.07 -53.62 20.54
N MET A 43 10.74 -53.79 19.39
CA MET A 43 11.78 -52.87 18.97
C MET A 43 11.13 -51.51 18.79
N GLY A 44 11.20 -50.68 19.83
CA GLY A 44 10.75 -49.30 19.77
C GLY A 44 11.56 -48.59 18.70
N THR A 45 10.91 -48.25 17.58
CA THR A 45 11.44 -47.26 16.64
C THR A 45 11.63 -45.98 17.43
N ALA A 46 12.87 -45.50 17.51
CA ALA A 46 13.15 -44.21 18.14
C ALA A 46 12.27 -43.15 17.44
N PRO A 47 11.57 -42.28 18.19
CA PRO A 47 10.77 -41.23 17.56
C PRO A 47 11.70 -40.35 16.73
N SER A 48 11.43 -40.28 15.43
CA SER A 48 12.12 -39.35 14.53
C SER A 48 12.10 -37.96 15.15
N ALA A 49 13.27 -37.33 15.25
CA ALA A 49 13.39 -36.01 15.86
C ALA A 49 12.46 -35.04 15.14
N THR A 50 11.36 -34.66 15.80
CA THR A 50 10.48 -33.61 15.33
C THR A 50 11.31 -32.32 15.30
N ALA A 51 11.38 -31.69 14.14
CA ALA A 51 12.08 -30.41 13.99
C ALA A 51 11.44 -29.40 14.97
N GLN A 52 12.16 -29.11 16.06
CA GLN A 52 11.70 -28.13 17.03
C GLN A 52 11.71 -26.77 16.37
N GLY A 53 10.53 -26.14 16.28
CA GLY A 53 10.40 -24.79 15.74
C GLY A 53 11.29 -23.80 16.50
N LEU A 54 11.85 -22.84 15.77
CA LEU A 54 12.78 -21.86 16.34
C LEU A 54 12.15 -21.12 17.54
N GLY A 55 12.93 -20.97 18.61
CA GLY A 55 12.50 -20.20 19.78
C GLY A 55 12.29 -18.72 19.43
N ARG A 56 11.37 -18.03 20.13
CA ARG A 56 11.04 -16.62 19.87
C ARG A 56 12.24 -15.65 19.93
N GLU A 57 13.29 -16.00 20.68
CA GLU A 57 14.53 -15.24 20.74
C GLU A 57 15.42 -15.47 19.51
N GLU A 58 15.53 -16.72 19.07
CA GLU A 58 16.21 -17.10 17.83
C GLU A 58 15.58 -16.39 16.62
N VAL A 59 14.25 -16.46 16.48
CA VAL A 59 13.51 -15.76 15.41
C VAL A 59 13.77 -14.25 15.41
N ARG A 60 13.78 -13.61 16.59
CA ARG A 60 14.08 -12.17 16.70
C ARG A 60 15.53 -11.85 16.32
N ARG A 61 16.50 -12.69 16.70
CA ARG A 61 17.91 -12.52 16.33
C ARG A 61 18.13 -12.67 14.82
N GLN A 62 17.50 -13.68 14.21
CA GLN A 62 17.53 -13.89 12.76
C GLN A 62 16.87 -12.75 11.99
N ALA A 63 15.69 -12.28 12.44
CA ALA A 63 15.02 -11.13 11.86
C ALA A 63 15.87 -9.85 11.94
N ALA A 64 16.50 -9.57 13.08
CA ALA A 64 17.39 -8.41 13.22
C ALA A 64 18.65 -8.51 12.33
N ALA A 65 19.22 -9.71 12.18
CA ALA A 65 20.34 -9.95 11.27
C ALA A 65 19.94 -9.76 9.80
N LEU A 66 18.76 -10.27 9.40
CA LEU A 66 18.19 -10.04 8.07
C LEU A 66 17.91 -8.56 7.81
N ALA A 67 17.33 -7.84 8.78
CA ALA A 67 17.03 -6.41 8.65
C ALA A 67 18.30 -5.57 8.42
N GLU A 68 19.40 -5.86 9.13
CA GLU A 68 20.67 -5.15 8.93
C GLU A 68 21.31 -5.47 7.58
N VAL A 69 21.20 -6.71 7.07
CA VAL A 69 21.65 -7.05 5.71
C VAL A 69 20.76 -6.39 4.66
N GLY A 70 19.44 -6.40 4.85
CA GLY A 70 18.45 -5.73 4.00
C GLY A 70 18.68 -4.23 3.93
N ARG A 71 18.98 -3.59 5.06
CA ARG A 71 19.38 -2.19 5.13
C ARG A 71 20.62 -1.92 4.28
N ARG A 72 21.67 -2.75 4.37
CA ARG A 72 22.88 -2.59 3.52
C ARG A 72 22.55 -2.72 2.05
N LEU A 73 21.80 -3.75 1.66
CA LEU A 73 21.33 -3.98 0.29
C LEU A 73 20.54 -2.76 -0.24
N PHE A 74 19.66 -2.17 0.57
CA PHE A 74 18.84 -1.01 0.18
C PHE A 74 19.66 0.23 -0.24
N PHE A 75 20.87 0.39 0.31
CA PHE A 75 21.80 1.49 0.00
C PHE A 75 22.95 1.07 -0.93
N ASP A 76 23.00 -0.17 -1.42
CA ASP A 76 24.11 -0.67 -2.25
C ASP A 76 23.83 -0.51 -3.77
N PRO A 77 24.58 0.33 -4.49
CA PRO A 77 24.39 0.49 -5.93
C PRO A 77 24.87 -0.73 -6.74
N GLY A 78 25.67 -1.63 -6.16
CA GLY A 78 26.14 -2.88 -6.78
C GLY A 78 25.03 -3.88 -7.12
N LEU A 79 23.82 -3.67 -6.59
CA LEU A 79 22.61 -4.40 -6.97
C LEU A 79 22.16 -4.10 -8.40
N SER A 80 22.40 -2.90 -8.92
CA SER A 80 22.10 -2.56 -10.31
C SER A 80 23.13 -3.16 -11.29
N ALA A 81 22.68 -3.50 -12.50
CA ALA A 81 23.54 -4.12 -13.50
C ALA A 81 24.74 -3.27 -13.92
N ASN A 82 24.63 -1.94 -13.80
CA ASN A 82 25.71 -0.98 -14.07
C ASN A 82 26.47 -0.53 -12.81
N GLY A 83 26.07 -0.99 -11.61
CA GLY A 83 26.69 -0.62 -10.34
C GLY A 83 26.48 0.84 -9.89
N SER A 84 25.46 1.54 -10.39
CA SER A 84 25.22 2.98 -10.10
C SER A 84 23.91 3.31 -9.36
N LEU A 85 22.95 2.39 -9.28
CA LEU A 85 21.66 2.59 -8.62
C LEU A 85 21.43 1.63 -7.45
N ALA A 86 21.11 2.19 -6.29
CA ALA A 86 20.57 1.49 -5.12
C ALA A 86 19.05 1.73 -5.01
N CYS A 87 18.36 0.99 -4.14
CA CYS A 87 16.94 1.29 -3.84
C CYS A 87 16.78 2.74 -3.34
N ALA A 88 17.71 3.19 -2.47
CA ALA A 88 17.77 4.56 -1.95
C ALA A 88 18.04 5.65 -3.01
N SER A 89 18.52 5.32 -4.21
CA SER A 89 18.70 6.29 -5.31
C SER A 89 17.38 6.80 -5.89
N CYS A 90 16.30 6.07 -5.62
CA CYS A 90 14.91 6.39 -5.99
C CYS A 90 14.02 6.61 -4.76
N HIS A 91 14.31 5.93 -3.63
CA HIS A 91 13.53 5.97 -2.39
C HIS A 91 14.34 6.58 -1.24
N ASP A 92 14.44 7.91 -1.23
CA ASP A 92 15.28 8.66 -0.29
C ASP A 92 14.62 8.74 1.12
N PRO A 93 15.29 8.26 2.18
CA PRO A 93 14.80 8.40 3.56
C PRO A 93 14.44 9.84 3.97
N ALA A 94 15.15 10.85 3.47
CA ALA A 94 14.88 12.26 3.77
C ALA A 94 13.56 12.75 3.14
N HIS A 95 13.12 12.11 2.06
CA HIS A 95 11.84 12.35 1.37
C HIS A 95 10.83 11.23 1.67
N ALA A 96 10.87 10.70 2.89
CA ALA A 96 9.99 9.63 3.38
C ALA A 96 9.96 8.38 2.46
N PHE A 97 11.14 7.94 2.02
CA PHE A 97 11.35 6.85 1.05
C PHE A 97 10.59 7.05 -0.28
N GLY A 98 10.32 8.31 -0.64
CA GLY A 98 9.84 8.73 -1.95
C GLY A 98 10.97 9.27 -2.84
N PRO A 99 10.63 9.87 -3.99
CA PRO A 99 11.60 10.44 -4.91
C PRO A 99 12.40 11.58 -4.25
N PRO A 100 13.73 11.66 -4.47
CA PRO A 100 14.59 12.68 -3.86
C PRO A 100 14.44 14.08 -4.46
N ASP A 101 13.75 14.20 -5.59
CA ASP A 101 13.60 15.42 -6.37
C ASP A 101 12.26 15.44 -7.13
N GLY A 102 12.00 16.52 -7.85
CA GLY A 102 10.79 16.69 -8.66
C GLY A 102 10.77 15.95 -10.01
N ALA A 103 11.67 15.01 -10.29
CA ALA A 103 11.67 14.31 -11.58
C ALA A 103 10.45 13.40 -11.74
N ALA A 104 9.77 13.50 -12.89
CA ALA A 104 8.61 12.66 -13.23
C ALA A 104 8.95 11.16 -13.29
N VAL A 105 10.15 10.82 -13.76
CA VAL A 105 10.69 9.45 -13.85
C VAL A 105 12.18 9.46 -13.53
N ARG A 106 12.71 8.31 -13.11
CA ARG A 106 14.16 8.12 -12.84
C ARG A 106 14.83 7.50 -14.06
N LEU A 107 16.13 7.73 -14.22
CA LEU A 107 16.95 7.03 -15.21
C LEU A 107 17.56 5.77 -14.58
N GLY A 108 17.66 4.71 -15.37
CA GLY A 108 18.19 3.41 -14.96
C GLY A 108 18.47 2.51 -16.16
N GLY A 109 18.14 1.23 -16.00
CA GLY A 109 18.51 0.18 -16.94
C GLY A 109 20.01 -0.17 -16.91
N ALA A 110 20.40 -1.17 -17.70
CA ALA A 110 21.78 -1.66 -17.76
C ALA A 110 22.78 -0.61 -18.31
N ASP A 111 22.29 0.45 -18.95
CA ASP A 111 23.09 1.58 -19.45
C ASP A 111 23.09 2.81 -18.51
N GLY A 112 22.24 2.81 -17.48
CA GLY A 112 22.05 3.95 -16.56
C GLY A 112 21.40 5.19 -17.19
N ARG A 113 20.77 5.02 -18.36
CA ARG A 113 20.17 6.11 -19.15
C ARG A 113 18.76 5.80 -19.66
N THR A 114 18.30 4.57 -19.48
CA THR A 114 16.95 4.16 -19.82
C THR A 114 15.95 4.83 -18.87
N PRO A 115 14.99 5.64 -19.36
CA PRO A 115 14.01 6.30 -18.51
C PRO A 115 12.95 5.33 -18.01
N GLY A 116 12.57 5.46 -16.74
CA GLY A 116 11.41 4.79 -16.17
C GLY A 116 10.09 5.28 -16.76
N LEU A 117 9.00 4.61 -16.38
CA LEU A 117 7.66 4.82 -16.96
C LEU A 117 6.67 5.50 -16.00
N ARG A 118 6.98 5.54 -14.70
CA ARG A 118 6.12 6.09 -13.64
C ARG A 118 6.93 6.87 -12.61
N ALA A 119 6.28 7.81 -11.93
CA ALA A 119 6.82 8.49 -10.77
C ALA A 119 7.04 7.50 -9.61
N VAL A 120 8.04 7.77 -8.77
CA VAL A 120 8.38 6.88 -7.66
C VAL A 120 7.33 7.03 -6.52
N PRO A 121 6.71 5.93 -6.06
CA PRO A 121 5.85 5.95 -4.86
C PRO A 121 6.72 6.02 -3.59
N SER A 122 6.13 6.43 -2.46
CA SER A 122 6.78 6.25 -1.16
C SER A 122 6.73 4.77 -0.74
N LEU A 123 7.74 4.31 0.00
CA LEU A 123 7.73 3.00 0.67
C LEU A 123 7.15 3.03 2.09
N LYS A 124 6.76 4.20 2.60
CA LYS A 124 6.13 4.33 3.92
C LYS A 124 4.73 3.72 3.91
N TYR A 125 4.32 3.16 5.05
CA TYR A 125 2.96 2.66 5.30
C TYR A 125 2.46 1.59 4.29
N LEU A 126 3.37 0.74 3.79
CA LEU A 126 3.04 -0.34 2.85
C LEU A 126 2.76 -1.70 3.53
N GLN A 127 3.02 -1.83 4.84
CA GLN A 127 2.93 -3.11 5.56
C GLN A 127 1.52 -3.70 5.68
N ASP A 128 0.50 -2.83 5.66
CA ASP A 128 -0.92 -3.21 5.82
C ASP A 128 -1.70 -3.17 4.49
N VAL A 129 -0.98 -3.11 3.36
CA VAL A 129 -1.58 -3.21 2.03
C VAL A 129 -2.06 -4.66 1.81
N PRO A 130 -3.35 -4.90 1.55
CA PRO A 130 -3.84 -6.26 1.30
C PRO A 130 -3.31 -6.79 -0.04
N PRO A 131 -3.22 -8.13 -0.21
CA PRO A 131 -3.09 -8.74 -1.54
C PRO A 131 -4.17 -8.24 -2.49
N PHE A 132 -3.87 -8.23 -3.79
CA PHE A 132 -4.80 -7.76 -4.81
C PHE A 132 -6.04 -8.67 -4.88
N ALA A 133 -7.23 -8.05 -4.88
CA ALA A 133 -8.50 -8.69 -5.13
C ALA A 133 -9.33 -7.83 -6.11
N GLU A 134 -9.97 -8.46 -7.10
CA GLU A 134 -10.90 -7.78 -8.02
C GLU A 134 -12.21 -7.33 -7.35
N HIS A 135 -12.59 -8.04 -6.27
CA HIS A 135 -13.79 -7.80 -5.50
C HIS A 135 -13.40 -7.74 -4.02
N TYR A 136 -13.40 -6.55 -3.43
CA TYR A 136 -13.02 -6.34 -2.04
C TYR A 136 -14.20 -5.82 -1.22
N ARG A 137 -14.59 -6.60 -0.21
CA ARG A 137 -15.59 -6.23 0.79
C ARG A 137 -14.85 -5.90 2.08
N THR A 138 -15.17 -4.77 2.69
CA THR A 138 -14.67 -4.44 4.03
C THR A 138 -15.08 -5.54 5.01
N PRO A 139 -14.21 -5.99 5.93
CA PRO A 139 -14.56 -7.01 6.91
C PRO A 139 -15.80 -6.64 7.75
N GLU A 140 -16.53 -7.64 8.28
CA GLU A 140 -17.67 -7.44 9.22
C GLU A 140 -17.36 -6.44 10.35
N ASP A 141 -16.10 -6.39 10.81
CA ASP A 141 -15.61 -5.53 11.89
C ASP A 141 -15.50 -4.04 11.50
N GLU A 142 -15.47 -3.73 10.19
CA GLU A 142 -15.32 -2.37 9.65
C GLU A 142 -16.58 -1.85 8.95
N GLY A 143 -17.48 -2.71 8.47
CA GLY A 143 -18.70 -2.27 7.78
C GLY A 143 -19.63 -3.38 7.28
N ASP A 144 -20.57 -2.97 6.43
CA ASP A 144 -21.52 -3.87 5.76
C ASP A 144 -20.86 -4.53 4.54
N GLU A 145 -20.64 -5.85 4.60
CA GLU A 145 -20.09 -6.65 3.51
C GLU A 145 -20.97 -6.70 2.25
N SER A 146 -22.14 -6.03 2.23
CA SER A 146 -22.98 -5.89 1.04
C SER A 146 -22.33 -5.04 -0.07
N ILE A 147 -21.40 -4.15 0.29
CA ILE A 147 -20.73 -3.25 -0.65
C ILE A 147 -19.44 -3.89 -1.18
N ASP A 148 -19.37 -4.03 -2.50
CA ASP A 148 -18.15 -4.39 -3.22
C ASP A 148 -17.42 -3.10 -3.64
N ASN A 149 -16.21 -2.90 -3.12
CA ASN A 149 -15.36 -1.75 -3.42
C ASN A 149 -14.57 -1.94 -4.73
N GLY A 150 -14.68 -3.12 -5.36
CA GLY A 150 -13.99 -3.46 -6.60
C GLY A 150 -12.48 -3.67 -6.40
N PRO A 151 -11.67 -3.50 -7.47
CA PRO A 151 -10.26 -3.83 -7.45
C PRO A 151 -9.50 -3.06 -6.37
N THR A 152 -8.92 -3.80 -5.43
CA THR A 152 -8.27 -3.26 -4.22
C THR A 152 -7.01 -4.03 -3.90
N GLY A 153 -6.02 -3.37 -3.30
CA GLY A 153 -4.80 -3.99 -2.82
C GLY A 153 -3.71 -4.14 -3.88
N GLY A 154 -2.74 -4.99 -3.56
CA GLY A 154 -1.49 -5.11 -4.29
C GLY A 154 -0.57 -3.89 -4.09
N LEU A 155 0.70 -4.09 -4.39
CA LEU A 155 1.75 -3.08 -4.31
C LEU A 155 2.08 -2.51 -5.70
N THR A 156 2.90 -1.45 -5.70
CA THR A 156 3.15 -0.56 -6.85
C THR A 156 1.89 0.24 -7.26
N TRP A 157 1.90 0.87 -8.44
CA TRP A 157 0.81 1.74 -8.91
C TRP A 157 -0.38 0.99 -9.53
N ASP A 158 -0.20 -0.24 -10.01
CA ASP A 158 -1.22 -1.06 -10.70
C ASP A 158 -1.61 -2.34 -9.95
N GLY A 159 -1.13 -2.49 -8.71
CA GLY A 159 -1.41 -3.64 -7.85
C GLY A 159 -0.82 -4.98 -8.34
N ARG A 160 0.13 -5.00 -9.29
CA ARG A 160 0.60 -6.23 -9.96
C ARG A 160 1.38 -7.26 -9.13
N VAL A 161 1.57 -7.03 -7.83
CA VAL A 161 2.32 -7.91 -6.91
C VAL A 161 1.80 -7.78 -5.48
N ASP A 162 1.70 -8.88 -4.74
CA ASP A 162 0.98 -8.95 -3.45
C ASP A 162 1.87 -8.84 -2.20
N GLY A 163 3.19 -8.81 -2.34
CA GLY A 163 4.13 -8.80 -1.23
C GLY A 163 5.36 -7.95 -1.49
N GLN A 164 6.02 -7.47 -0.42
CA GLN A 164 7.19 -6.60 -0.55
C GLN A 164 8.38 -7.31 -1.21
N ARG A 165 8.47 -8.64 -1.10
CA ARG A 165 9.50 -9.44 -1.76
C ARG A 165 9.34 -9.40 -3.28
N GLU A 166 8.12 -9.59 -3.75
CA GLU A 166 7.72 -9.51 -5.15
C GLU A 166 7.88 -8.08 -5.66
N GLN A 167 7.48 -7.07 -4.86
CA GLN A 167 7.69 -5.66 -5.15
C GLN A 167 9.17 -5.29 -5.28
N ALA A 168 10.04 -5.77 -4.40
CA ALA A 168 11.49 -5.53 -4.47
C ALA A 168 12.14 -6.25 -5.67
N ARG A 169 11.56 -7.38 -6.12
CA ARG A 169 11.99 -8.12 -7.31
C ARG A 169 11.73 -7.33 -8.60
N VAL A 170 10.69 -6.50 -8.65
CA VAL A 170 10.35 -5.71 -9.85
C VAL A 170 11.49 -4.76 -10.28
N PRO A 171 11.94 -3.77 -9.47
CA PRO A 171 12.98 -2.84 -9.90
C PRO A 171 14.31 -3.54 -10.16
N LEU A 172 14.62 -4.61 -9.41
CA LEU A 172 15.83 -5.41 -9.60
C LEU A 172 15.95 -5.95 -11.03
N PHE A 173 14.87 -6.51 -11.60
CA PHE A 173 14.89 -7.13 -12.94
C PHE A 173 14.21 -6.29 -14.04
N SER A 174 13.77 -5.07 -13.71
CA SER A 174 13.16 -4.14 -14.65
C SER A 174 14.23 -3.52 -15.56
N PRO A 175 14.04 -3.55 -16.91
CA PRO A 175 15.05 -3.07 -17.87
C PRO A 175 15.21 -1.54 -17.87
N PHE A 176 14.29 -0.81 -17.22
CA PHE A 176 14.32 0.65 -17.07
C PHE A 176 14.57 1.12 -15.62
N GLU A 177 14.88 0.20 -14.69
CA GLU A 177 15.21 0.51 -13.29
C GLU A 177 16.61 0.00 -12.94
N MET A 178 16.77 -1.15 -12.28
CA MET A 178 18.11 -1.66 -11.91
C MET A 178 18.75 -2.52 -12.99
N GLY A 179 17.99 -2.95 -14.01
CA GLY A 179 18.50 -3.48 -15.28
C GLY A 179 19.12 -4.87 -15.23
N ASN A 180 18.94 -5.66 -14.16
CA ASN A 180 19.48 -7.01 -14.11
C ASN A 180 18.71 -7.94 -15.06
N ILE A 181 19.43 -8.68 -15.91
CA ILE A 181 18.82 -9.62 -16.87
C ILE A 181 18.88 -11.06 -16.36
N ASP A 182 20.03 -11.48 -15.84
CA ASP A 182 20.26 -12.84 -15.35
C ASP A 182 20.34 -12.89 -13.81
N PRO A 183 19.43 -13.60 -13.13
CA PRO A 183 19.53 -13.85 -11.68
C PRO A 183 20.83 -14.52 -11.25
N ALA A 184 21.47 -15.32 -12.12
CA ALA A 184 22.73 -15.98 -11.79
C ALA A 184 23.92 -14.99 -11.72
N ASP A 185 23.96 -13.96 -12.57
CA ASP A 185 24.95 -12.88 -12.46
C ASP A 185 24.73 -12.04 -11.19
N LEU A 186 23.47 -11.70 -10.88
CA LEU A 186 23.14 -10.98 -9.64
C LEU A 186 23.55 -11.80 -8.41
N SER A 187 23.25 -13.11 -8.39
CA SER A 187 23.70 -14.04 -7.35
C SER A 187 25.23 -14.06 -7.24
N ALA A 188 25.95 -14.18 -8.35
CA ALA A 188 27.41 -14.14 -8.38
C ALA A 188 28.02 -12.79 -7.96
N ARG A 189 27.30 -11.66 -8.14
CA ARG A 189 27.68 -10.36 -7.58
C ARG A 189 27.45 -10.31 -6.06
N LEU A 190 26.29 -10.76 -5.58
CA LEU A 190 25.99 -10.84 -4.14
C LEU A 190 26.98 -11.73 -3.37
N GLU A 191 27.41 -12.84 -3.95
CA GLU A 191 28.44 -13.72 -3.38
C GLU A 191 29.81 -13.04 -3.34
N ARG A 192 30.25 -12.39 -4.44
CA ARG A 192 31.52 -11.65 -4.49
C ARG A 192 31.56 -10.44 -3.55
N ALA A 193 30.43 -9.80 -3.32
CA ALA A 193 30.27 -8.73 -2.33
C ALA A 193 30.17 -9.25 -0.88
N GLY A 194 30.15 -10.57 -0.66
CA GLY A 194 30.08 -11.18 0.67
C GLY A 194 28.68 -11.18 1.29
N TYR A 195 27.62 -10.81 0.56
CA TYR A 195 26.25 -10.89 1.07
C TYR A 195 25.77 -12.32 1.22
N GLY A 196 26.14 -13.23 0.32
CA GLY A 196 25.68 -14.63 0.42
C GLY A 196 26.11 -15.33 1.71
N ALA A 197 27.27 -14.99 2.27
CA ALA A 197 27.69 -15.46 3.60
C ALA A 197 26.87 -14.83 4.73
N GLN A 198 26.64 -13.51 4.68
CA GLN A 198 25.84 -12.77 5.67
C GLN A 198 24.38 -13.24 5.68
N LEU A 199 23.78 -13.43 4.50
CA LEU A 199 22.40 -13.90 4.31
C LEU A 199 22.20 -15.32 4.86
N ARG A 200 23.08 -16.27 4.52
CA ARG A 200 23.04 -17.64 5.06
C ARG A 200 23.13 -17.65 6.59
N ALA A 201 24.07 -16.89 7.15
CA ALA A 201 24.23 -16.76 8.60
C ALA A 201 22.99 -16.15 9.27
N ALA A 202 22.33 -15.17 8.63
CA ALA A 202 21.14 -14.51 9.16
C ALA A 202 19.91 -15.45 9.24
N VAL A 203 19.80 -16.45 8.36
CA VAL A 203 18.73 -17.49 8.42
C VAL A 203 19.16 -18.80 9.09
N GLY A 204 20.39 -18.88 9.62
CA GLY A 204 20.89 -20.09 10.27
C GLY A 204 21.18 -21.28 9.33
N VAL A 205 21.32 -21.02 8.02
CA VAL A 205 21.65 -22.03 7.00
C VAL A 205 23.08 -22.53 7.20
N THR A 206 23.26 -23.84 7.12
CA THR A 206 24.56 -24.49 7.39
C THR A 206 25.45 -24.57 6.15
N ALA A 207 26.76 -24.72 6.36
CA ALA A 207 27.72 -24.82 5.26
C ALA A 207 27.52 -26.12 4.47
N GLY A 208 26.99 -26.00 3.24
CA GLY A 208 26.75 -27.11 2.32
C GLY A 208 25.33 -27.15 1.73
N GLU A 209 24.38 -26.44 2.34
CA GLU A 209 23.02 -26.31 1.80
C GLU A 209 22.98 -25.35 0.61
N GLN A 210 22.36 -25.77 -0.50
CA GLN A 210 22.11 -24.89 -1.64
C GLN A 210 20.94 -23.95 -1.30
N VAL A 211 21.15 -22.66 -1.52
CA VAL A 211 20.15 -21.60 -1.30
C VAL A 211 20.17 -20.62 -2.47
N ASP A 212 19.00 -20.09 -2.80
CA ASP A 212 18.89 -18.95 -3.69
C ASP A 212 19.29 -17.67 -2.93
N VAL A 213 20.46 -17.13 -3.23
CA VAL A 213 20.99 -15.91 -2.61
C VAL A 213 20.18 -14.67 -3.01
N VAL A 214 19.54 -14.68 -4.18
CA VAL A 214 18.64 -13.60 -4.63
C VAL A 214 17.34 -13.63 -3.83
N ASP A 215 16.73 -14.80 -3.62
CA ASP A 215 15.55 -14.90 -2.73
C ASP A 215 15.88 -14.47 -1.29
N LEU A 216 17.03 -14.89 -0.75
CA LEU A 216 17.47 -14.44 0.57
C LEU A 216 17.69 -12.92 0.63
N ALA A 217 18.25 -12.30 -0.43
CA ALA A 217 18.41 -10.85 -0.52
C ALA A 217 17.06 -10.11 -0.59
N LEU A 218 16.11 -10.62 -1.39
CA LEU A 218 14.75 -10.10 -1.45
C LEU A 218 14.03 -10.22 -0.10
N ARG A 219 14.19 -11.34 0.61
CA ARG A 219 13.67 -11.56 1.97
C ARG A 219 14.32 -10.61 2.99
N ALA A 220 15.60 -10.29 2.85
CA ALA A 220 16.27 -9.31 3.70
C ALA A 220 15.72 -7.89 3.46
N LEU A 221 15.49 -7.50 2.20
CA LEU A 221 14.87 -6.22 1.83
C LEU A 221 13.42 -6.09 2.33
N ASP A 222 12.65 -7.17 2.28
CA ASP A 222 11.30 -7.27 2.87
C ASP A 222 11.35 -7.07 4.39
N VAL A 223 12.17 -7.84 5.10
CA VAL A 223 12.33 -7.73 6.56
C VAL A 223 12.86 -6.34 7.00
N PHE A 224 13.71 -5.69 6.20
CA PHE A 224 14.13 -4.30 6.47
C PHE A 224 12.97 -3.29 6.34
N GLN A 225 12.10 -3.44 5.33
CA GLN A 225 10.95 -2.56 5.12
C GLN A 225 9.83 -2.75 6.18
N GLN A 226 9.92 -3.79 7.02
CA GLN A 226 9.07 -4.01 8.19
C GLN A 226 9.58 -3.32 9.48
N ASP A 227 10.66 -2.53 9.41
CA ASP A 227 11.12 -1.70 10.53
C ASP A 227 10.10 -0.56 10.79
N GLY A 228 9.22 -0.75 11.78
CA GLY A 228 8.14 0.19 12.08
C GLY A 228 8.60 1.64 12.35
N PRO A 229 9.59 1.89 13.22
CA PRO A 229 10.17 3.22 13.41
C PRO A 229 10.64 3.90 12.12
N LEU A 230 11.12 3.14 11.13
CA LEU A 230 11.53 3.69 9.83
C LEU A 230 10.37 3.81 8.83
N PHE A 231 9.51 2.79 8.69
CA PHE A 231 8.55 2.67 7.58
C PHE A 231 7.10 3.04 7.94
N HIS A 232 6.69 2.88 9.20
CA HIS A 232 5.34 3.20 9.65
C HIS A 232 5.31 3.72 11.11
N PRO A 233 5.96 4.89 11.39
CA PRO A 233 6.13 5.36 12.76
C PRO A 233 4.88 6.00 13.39
N TYR A 234 3.90 6.47 12.59
CA TYR A 234 2.69 7.15 13.07
C TYR A 234 3.00 8.36 13.98
N THR A 235 3.90 9.24 13.51
CA THR A 235 4.47 10.36 14.28
C THR A 235 4.05 11.74 13.76
N SER A 236 2.97 11.82 13.01
CA SER A 236 2.51 13.07 12.43
C SER A 236 1.76 13.95 13.44
N LYS A 237 1.54 15.23 13.09
CA LYS A 237 0.70 16.13 13.90
C LYS A 237 -0.73 15.58 14.00
N TYR A 238 -1.23 14.96 12.93
CA TYR A 238 -2.54 14.34 12.92
C TYR A 238 -2.62 13.12 13.85
N ASP A 239 -1.59 12.28 13.90
CA ASP A 239 -1.54 11.16 14.85
C ASP A 239 -1.55 11.66 16.31
N ALA A 240 -0.85 12.77 16.59
CA ALA A 240 -0.87 13.43 17.89
C ALA A 240 -2.25 14.04 18.21
N TYR A 241 -2.93 14.65 17.23
CA TYR A 241 -4.29 15.17 17.36
C TYR A 241 -5.30 14.05 17.66
N LEU A 242 -5.26 12.97 16.88
CA LEU A 242 -6.07 11.75 17.11
C LEU A 242 -5.74 11.03 18.43
N ALA A 243 -4.66 11.41 19.13
CA ALA A 243 -4.29 10.92 20.45
C ALA A 243 -4.57 11.94 21.58
N GLY A 244 -5.20 13.08 21.28
CA GLY A 244 -5.46 14.16 22.24
C GLY A 244 -4.22 14.93 22.72
N LYS A 245 -3.09 14.81 22.00
CA LYS A 245 -1.78 15.39 22.34
C LYS A 245 -1.44 16.65 21.55
N ALA A 246 -2.23 16.98 20.52
CA ALA A 246 -2.09 18.17 19.70
C ALA A 246 -3.47 18.76 19.37
N THR A 247 -3.50 20.05 19.06
CA THR A 247 -4.67 20.71 18.45
C THR A 247 -4.36 21.07 17.01
N LEU A 248 -5.33 20.89 16.13
CA LEU A 248 -5.30 21.49 14.80
C LEU A 248 -5.45 23.01 14.91
N THR A 249 -4.79 23.76 14.03
CA THR A 249 -5.09 25.18 13.81
C THR A 249 -6.46 25.31 13.14
N GLU A 250 -7.03 26.50 13.14
CA GLU A 250 -8.35 26.73 12.54
C GLU A 250 -8.34 26.51 11.01
N ASP A 251 -7.19 26.61 10.34
CA ASP A 251 -7.06 26.31 8.91
C ASP A 251 -6.97 24.80 8.67
N GLU A 252 -6.13 24.09 9.43
CA GLU A 252 -6.02 22.62 9.38
C GLU A 252 -7.35 21.93 9.74
N ARG A 253 -8.11 22.49 10.70
CA ARG A 253 -9.42 21.98 11.11
C ARG A 253 -10.46 22.11 9.98
N ARG A 254 -10.50 23.26 9.30
CA ARG A 254 -11.37 23.47 8.12
C ARG A 254 -10.91 22.64 6.93
N GLY A 255 -9.62 22.38 6.82
CA GLY A 255 -9.06 21.48 5.81
C GLY A 255 -9.56 20.05 5.97
N LEU A 256 -9.49 19.51 7.19
CA LEU A 256 -10.08 18.20 7.52
C LEU A 256 -11.58 18.18 7.22
N GLU A 257 -12.30 19.25 7.58
CA GLU A 257 -13.74 19.37 7.33
C GLU A 257 -14.08 19.36 5.82
N ALA A 258 -13.35 20.13 5.00
CA ALA A 258 -13.52 20.16 3.55
C ALA A 258 -13.07 18.86 2.85
N PHE A 259 -12.07 18.17 3.43
CA PHE A 259 -11.56 16.88 2.98
C PHE A 259 -12.56 15.73 3.22
N GLU A 260 -13.26 15.73 4.36
CA GLU A 260 -14.27 14.70 4.69
C GLU A 260 -15.66 14.98 4.08
N ASP A 261 -15.99 16.22 3.73
CA ASP A 261 -17.31 16.63 3.24
C ASP A 261 -17.63 16.05 1.85
N PRO A 262 -18.64 15.15 1.71
CA PRO A 262 -18.97 14.50 0.43
C PRO A 262 -19.53 15.44 -0.65
N ALA A 263 -19.93 16.67 -0.29
CA ALA A 263 -20.40 17.67 -1.25
C ALA A 263 -19.30 18.67 -1.68
N ARG A 264 -18.15 18.66 -0.98
CA ARG A 264 -16.94 19.45 -1.30
C ARG A 264 -15.83 18.55 -1.80
N GLY A 265 -14.86 18.21 -0.93
CA GLY A 265 -13.66 17.49 -1.32
C GLY A 265 -13.89 16.00 -1.48
N ASN A 266 -14.81 15.41 -0.70
CA ASN A 266 -15.11 13.97 -0.69
C ASN A 266 -13.84 13.08 -0.63
N CYS A 267 -12.72 13.62 -0.18
CA CYS A 267 -11.40 12.98 -0.33
C CYS A 267 -11.33 11.72 0.53
N ALA A 268 -12.01 11.73 1.67
CA ALA A 268 -12.09 10.61 2.60
C ALA A 268 -12.85 9.38 2.08
N SER A 269 -13.52 9.44 0.92
CA SER A 269 -14.14 8.26 0.28
C SER A 269 -13.08 7.26 -0.20
N CYS A 270 -11.94 7.75 -0.73
CA CYS A 270 -10.79 6.93 -1.09
C CYS A 270 -9.61 7.10 -0.12
N HIS A 271 -9.42 8.28 0.47
CA HIS A 271 -8.28 8.57 1.36
C HIS A 271 -8.72 8.61 2.83
N VAL A 272 -9.15 7.45 3.35
CA VAL A 272 -9.76 7.29 4.69
C VAL A 272 -8.97 8.02 5.80
N SER A 273 -9.60 9.03 6.40
CA SER A 273 -9.04 9.92 7.42
C SER A 273 -9.32 9.50 8.86
N ARG A 274 -10.19 8.52 9.08
CA ARG A 274 -10.65 8.10 10.41
C ARG A 274 -9.90 6.86 10.89
N ARG A 275 -9.82 6.66 12.21
CA ARG A 275 -9.29 5.42 12.79
C ARG A 275 -10.18 4.23 12.39
N GLY A 276 -9.57 3.06 12.23
CA GLY A 276 -10.29 1.79 12.19
C GLY A 276 -11.05 1.53 13.50
N ASN A 277 -12.03 0.63 13.48
CA ASN A 277 -12.86 0.30 14.65
C ASN A 277 -12.05 -0.37 15.78
N ASP A 278 -10.90 -0.97 15.45
CA ASP A 278 -9.87 -1.49 16.36
C ASP A 278 -8.98 -0.39 16.98
N GLY A 279 -9.10 0.85 16.51
CA GLY A 279 -8.29 2.00 16.91
C GLY A 279 -7.08 2.28 16.01
N THR A 280 -6.83 1.47 14.98
CA THR A 280 -5.69 1.60 14.06
C THR A 280 -5.67 3.00 13.41
N PRO A 281 -4.51 3.69 13.35
CA PRO A 281 -4.43 5.01 12.74
C PRO A 281 -4.76 4.97 11.24
N PRO A 282 -5.42 5.99 10.68
CA PRO A 282 -5.78 6.05 9.26
C PRO A 282 -4.56 5.93 8.35
N HIS A 283 -4.67 5.11 7.31
CA HIS A 283 -3.65 5.00 6.25
C HIS A 283 -3.78 6.09 5.18
N PHE A 284 -4.88 6.85 5.15
CA PHE A 284 -5.21 7.81 4.09
C PHE A 284 -5.24 7.18 2.69
N THR A 285 -5.74 5.94 2.63
CA THR A 285 -6.01 5.18 1.42
C THR A 285 -6.95 4.02 1.79
N ASP A 286 -7.85 3.68 0.87
CA ASP A 286 -8.69 2.48 0.82
C ASP A 286 -7.98 1.30 0.15
N TYR A 287 -6.78 1.54 -0.39
CA TYR A 287 -6.03 0.67 -1.30
C TYR A 287 -6.75 0.32 -2.61
N GLY A 288 -7.88 0.97 -2.92
CA GLY A 288 -8.65 0.77 -4.14
C GLY A 288 -7.89 1.22 -5.39
N LEU A 289 -8.26 0.70 -6.56
CA LEU A 289 -7.71 1.12 -7.85
C LEU A 289 -8.75 1.94 -8.62
N ILE A 290 -8.45 3.22 -8.80
CA ILE A 290 -9.39 4.23 -9.33
C ILE A 290 -8.78 4.98 -10.51
N ALA A 291 -9.62 5.35 -11.49
CA ALA A 291 -9.20 6.18 -12.62
C ALA A 291 -9.75 7.60 -12.42
N ILE A 292 -8.87 8.57 -12.22
CA ILE A 292 -9.25 10.00 -12.06
C ILE A 292 -8.93 10.86 -13.29
N GLY A 293 -8.36 10.26 -14.34
CA GLY A 293 -8.12 10.92 -15.63
C GLY A 293 -7.02 11.98 -15.60
N VAL A 294 -5.94 11.74 -14.87
CA VAL A 294 -4.76 12.62 -14.82
C VAL A 294 -4.26 12.95 -16.24
N PRO A 295 -3.85 14.21 -16.54
CA PRO A 295 -3.35 14.57 -17.87
C PRO A 295 -2.04 13.87 -18.25
N ARG A 296 -1.82 13.73 -19.56
CA ARG A 296 -0.64 13.04 -20.09
C ARG A 296 0.65 13.80 -19.85
N ASN A 297 1.58 13.18 -19.12
CA ASN A 297 2.92 13.74 -18.93
C ASN A 297 3.80 13.52 -20.17
N ARG A 298 3.96 14.57 -20.98
CA ARG A 298 4.80 14.54 -22.20
C ARG A 298 6.30 14.58 -21.93
N ASP A 299 6.72 14.83 -20.69
CA ASP A 299 8.13 14.78 -20.29
C ASP A 299 8.62 13.34 -20.02
N ILE A 300 7.69 12.37 -19.92
CA ILE A 300 8.04 10.93 -19.91
C ILE A 300 8.40 10.49 -21.33
N PRO A 301 9.62 10.02 -21.62
CA PRO A 301 10.05 9.72 -22.99
C PRO A 301 9.22 8.64 -23.71
N ALA A 302 8.64 7.67 -22.97
CA ALA A 302 7.72 6.68 -23.54
C ALA A 302 6.45 7.31 -24.15
N ASN A 303 5.99 8.45 -23.61
CA ASN A 303 4.80 9.14 -24.09
C ASN A 303 5.00 9.88 -25.44
N ALA A 304 6.23 9.89 -25.98
CA ALA A 304 6.52 10.33 -27.34
C ALA A 304 5.98 9.37 -28.41
N ASP A 305 5.76 8.09 -28.07
CA ASP A 305 4.96 7.19 -28.91
C ASP A 305 3.46 7.49 -28.68
N PRO A 306 2.70 7.95 -29.71
CA PRO A 306 1.27 8.21 -29.57
C PRO A 306 0.42 6.93 -29.41
N GLY A 307 0.99 5.74 -29.63
CA GLY A 307 0.37 4.45 -29.33
C GLY A 307 0.60 3.96 -27.89
N TYR A 308 1.57 4.52 -27.17
CA TYR A 308 1.87 4.13 -25.80
C TYR A 308 0.95 4.84 -24.80
N PHE A 309 0.29 4.08 -23.94
CA PHE A 309 -0.49 4.57 -22.80
C PHE A 309 -0.21 3.70 -21.59
N ASP A 310 0.06 4.32 -20.44
CA ASP A 310 0.04 3.62 -19.16
C ASP A 310 -1.39 3.56 -18.66
N GLN A 311 -1.99 2.38 -18.72
CA GLN A 311 -3.38 2.14 -18.35
C GLN A 311 -3.51 1.50 -16.97
N GLY A 312 -2.44 1.50 -16.16
CA GLY A 312 -2.45 1.02 -14.79
C GLY A 312 -2.80 -0.46 -14.69
N LEU A 313 -3.91 -0.78 -14.01
CA LEU A 313 -4.41 -2.13 -13.79
C LEU A 313 -4.54 -2.95 -15.10
N CYS A 314 -4.95 -2.35 -16.22
CA CYS A 314 -5.09 -3.06 -17.50
C CYS A 314 -3.79 -3.13 -18.35
N GLY A 315 -2.67 -2.63 -17.83
CA GLY A 315 -1.34 -2.73 -18.44
C GLY A 315 -0.70 -1.39 -18.83
N PRO A 316 0.46 -1.39 -19.53
CA PRO A 316 1.16 -2.55 -20.08
C PRO A 316 2.13 -3.24 -19.09
N LEU A 317 2.40 -2.64 -17.92
CA LEU A 317 3.27 -3.23 -16.90
C LEU A 317 2.63 -4.37 -16.10
N ARG A 318 1.30 -4.43 -16.13
CA ARG A 318 0.48 -5.52 -15.62
C ARG A 318 -0.16 -6.26 -16.80
N THR A 319 -0.16 -7.59 -16.78
CA THR A 319 -0.47 -8.40 -17.98
C THR A 319 -1.70 -9.30 -17.83
N ASP A 320 -2.05 -9.69 -16.60
CA ASP A 320 -3.19 -10.53 -16.25
C ASP A 320 -4.56 -9.92 -16.60
N PHE A 321 -4.66 -8.58 -16.63
CA PHE A 321 -5.87 -7.83 -16.97
C PHE A 321 -5.83 -7.08 -18.30
N THR A 322 -4.93 -7.47 -19.20
CA THR A 322 -4.81 -6.84 -20.54
C THR A 322 -6.14 -6.92 -21.29
N GLY A 323 -6.67 -5.77 -21.71
CA GLY A 323 -7.91 -5.69 -22.49
C GLY A 323 -9.22 -5.67 -21.69
N VAL A 324 -9.17 -5.71 -20.36
CA VAL A 324 -10.36 -5.47 -19.51
C VAL A 324 -10.63 -3.96 -19.44
N ALA A 325 -11.56 -3.48 -20.28
CA ALA A 325 -11.78 -2.05 -20.50
C ALA A 325 -12.11 -1.26 -19.22
N ASP A 326 -12.91 -1.82 -18.31
CA ASP A 326 -13.32 -1.17 -17.05
C ASP A 326 -12.16 -1.01 -16.05
N TYR A 327 -11.03 -1.69 -16.28
CA TYR A 327 -9.81 -1.59 -15.48
C TYR A 327 -8.79 -0.60 -16.05
N CYS A 328 -8.98 -0.12 -17.27
CA CYS A 328 -8.02 0.76 -17.92
C CYS A 328 -8.03 2.17 -17.32
N GLY A 329 -6.83 2.69 -17.04
CA GLY A 329 -6.61 3.98 -16.40
C GLY A 329 -6.72 3.94 -14.87
N ARG A 330 -7.00 2.77 -14.27
CA ARG A 330 -7.09 2.61 -12.81
C ARG A 330 -5.70 2.44 -12.19
N PHE A 331 -5.41 3.26 -11.20
CA PHE A 331 -4.19 3.18 -10.39
C PHE A 331 -4.56 3.13 -8.91
N ARG A 332 -3.73 2.48 -8.11
CA ARG A 332 -3.93 2.32 -6.67
C ARG A 332 -3.90 3.68 -5.95
N THR A 333 -4.92 3.95 -5.15
CA THR A 333 -5.01 5.11 -4.25
C THR A 333 -3.76 5.14 -3.34
N PRO A 334 -2.88 6.15 -3.46
CA PRO A 334 -1.69 6.23 -2.61
C PRO A 334 -2.06 6.72 -1.21
N THR A 335 -1.29 6.32 -0.20
CA THR A 335 -1.36 6.97 1.12
C THR A 335 -1.00 8.45 1.01
N LEU A 336 -1.74 9.31 1.73
CA LEU A 336 -1.40 10.74 1.86
C LEU A 336 -0.46 11.04 3.04
N ARG A 337 -0.01 10.02 3.79
CA ARG A 337 1.02 10.21 4.82
C ARG A 337 2.33 10.68 4.17
N ASN A 338 2.94 11.71 4.76
CA ASN A 338 4.11 12.40 4.20
C ASN A 338 3.92 13.05 2.81
N VAL A 339 2.68 13.23 2.32
CA VAL A 339 2.42 13.77 0.98
C VAL A 339 3.00 15.18 0.76
N ALA A 340 3.08 15.99 1.83
CA ALA A 340 3.65 17.34 1.80
C ALA A 340 5.19 17.39 1.66
N LEU A 341 5.89 16.26 1.77
CA LEU A 341 7.33 16.16 1.47
C LEU A 341 7.62 15.89 -0.02
N ARG A 342 6.60 15.57 -0.82
CA ARG A 342 6.76 15.21 -2.23
C ARG A 342 6.93 16.45 -3.12
N GLN A 343 7.77 16.32 -4.15
CA GLN A 343 7.96 17.32 -5.21
C GLN A 343 7.34 16.88 -6.55
N VAL A 344 6.69 15.71 -6.57
CA VAL A 344 6.13 15.08 -7.77
C VAL A 344 4.94 14.18 -7.39
N PHE A 345 3.82 14.35 -8.10
CA PHE A 345 2.51 13.80 -7.74
C PHE A 345 1.84 13.08 -8.92
N MET A 346 0.88 12.20 -8.61
CA MET A 346 0.26 11.23 -9.53
C MET A 346 1.23 10.13 -10.02
N HIS A 347 0.67 9.09 -10.68
CA HIS A 347 1.44 7.95 -11.18
C HIS A 347 2.46 8.34 -12.27
N ASN A 348 2.16 9.37 -13.08
CA ASN A 348 3.00 9.88 -14.16
C ASN A 348 3.77 11.16 -13.81
N GLY A 349 3.68 11.65 -12.57
CA GLY A 349 4.47 12.80 -12.12
C GLY A 349 4.17 14.15 -12.78
N ILE A 350 2.97 14.33 -13.39
CA ILE A 350 2.60 15.57 -14.11
C ILE A 350 2.55 16.83 -13.23
N PHE A 351 2.31 16.69 -11.92
CA PHE A 351 2.18 17.82 -11.00
C PHE A 351 3.36 17.86 -10.03
N HIS A 352 3.76 19.08 -9.64
CA HIS A 352 4.92 19.35 -8.79
C HIS A 352 4.58 20.07 -7.48
N THR A 353 3.31 20.38 -7.25
CA THR A 353 2.82 20.98 -6.00
C THR A 353 1.49 20.39 -5.57
N LEU A 354 1.24 20.34 -4.26
CA LEU A 354 -0.10 20.02 -3.73
C LEU A 354 -1.17 20.97 -4.25
N ARG A 355 -0.82 22.24 -4.53
CA ARG A 355 -1.74 23.20 -5.16
C ARG A 355 -2.21 22.75 -6.54
N GLN A 356 -1.31 22.34 -7.43
CA GLN A 356 -1.70 21.80 -8.74
C GLN A 356 -2.58 20.55 -8.62
N VAL A 357 -2.30 19.68 -7.64
CA VAL A 357 -3.16 18.51 -7.35
C VAL A 357 -4.56 18.97 -6.95
N MET A 358 -4.69 19.86 -5.96
CA MET A 358 -5.99 20.31 -5.47
C MET A 358 -6.77 21.11 -6.51
N GLU A 359 -6.11 21.96 -7.30
CA GLU A 359 -6.72 22.65 -8.44
C GLU A 359 -7.22 21.67 -9.50
N PHE A 360 -6.47 20.59 -9.80
CA PHE A 360 -6.94 19.54 -10.69
C PHE A 360 -8.23 18.89 -10.18
N TYR A 361 -8.27 18.47 -8.91
CA TYR A 361 -9.50 17.92 -8.31
C TYR A 361 -10.67 18.92 -8.33
N ALA A 362 -10.40 20.21 -8.14
CA ALA A 362 -11.43 21.26 -8.11
C ALA A 362 -11.99 21.63 -9.50
N GLU A 363 -11.16 21.53 -10.54
CA GLU A 363 -11.41 22.15 -11.85
C GLU A 363 -11.38 21.20 -13.06
N ARG A 364 -11.04 19.91 -12.90
CA ARG A 364 -10.92 18.93 -14.01
C ARG A 364 -12.06 18.98 -15.01
N ASP A 365 -13.30 19.01 -14.52
CA ASP A 365 -14.52 18.93 -15.34
C ASP A 365 -15.18 20.32 -15.57
N SER A 366 -14.92 21.31 -14.71
CA SER A 366 -15.44 22.68 -14.86
C SER A 366 -14.57 23.59 -15.74
N ASP A 367 -13.24 23.40 -15.74
CA ASP A 367 -12.33 23.95 -16.75
C ASP A 367 -11.37 22.87 -17.28
N PRO A 368 -11.86 21.91 -18.08
CA PRO A 368 -11.02 20.90 -18.70
C PRO A 368 -9.98 21.52 -19.66
N GLY A 369 -10.19 22.76 -20.11
CA GLY A 369 -9.27 23.48 -20.99
C GLY A 369 -7.98 23.95 -20.32
N LYS A 370 -7.94 23.98 -18.97
CA LYS A 370 -6.72 24.19 -18.17
C LYS A 370 -5.84 22.95 -18.12
N TRP A 371 -6.45 21.75 -18.11
CA TRP A 371 -5.76 20.49 -17.80
C TRP A 371 -5.40 19.65 -19.03
N TYR A 372 -6.22 19.73 -20.08
CA TYR A 372 -6.08 18.88 -21.26
C TYR A 372 -5.85 19.70 -22.54
N PRO A 373 -5.10 19.18 -23.53
CA PRO A 373 -4.84 19.87 -24.78
C PRO A 373 -6.12 20.05 -25.60
N ARG A 374 -6.09 20.99 -26.55
CA ARG A 374 -7.14 21.19 -27.55
C ARG A 374 -6.79 20.46 -28.85
N ARG A 375 -7.80 19.89 -29.51
CA ARG A 375 -7.72 19.39 -30.88
C ARG A 375 -7.71 20.56 -31.87
N VAL A 376 -7.45 20.25 -33.15
CA VAL A 376 -7.43 21.21 -34.26
C VAL A 376 -8.77 21.94 -34.44
N ASP A 377 -9.89 21.30 -34.08
CA ASP A 377 -11.24 21.89 -34.10
C ASP A 377 -11.57 22.78 -32.89
N GLY A 378 -10.63 22.95 -31.95
CA GLY A 378 -10.79 23.72 -30.71
C GLY A 378 -11.41 22.95 -29.54
N SER A 379 -11.93 21.73 -29.78
CA SER A 379 -12.48 20.86 -28.72
C SER A 379 -11.39 20.44 -27.74
N VAL A 380 -11.73 20.28 -26.47
CA VAL A 380 -10.80 19.77 -25.46
C VAL A 380 -10.69 18.26 -25.58
N MET A 381 -9.47 17.74 -25.52
CA MET A 381 -9.19 16.30 -25.51
C MET A 381 -9.11 15.81 -24.05
N THR A 382 -10.25 15.84 -23.37
CA THR A 382 -10.37 15.34 -21.98
C THR A 382 -9.82 13.93 -21.84
N PHE A 383 -9.05 13.70 -20.77
CA PHE A 383 -8.40 12.41 -20.47
C PHE A 383 -7.39 11.97 -21.56
N ASP A 384 -6.46 12.87 -21.90
CA ASP A 384 -5.50 12.66 -23.00
C ASP A 384 -4.42 11.59 -22.75
N ASP A 385 -4.37 11.00 -21.55
CA ASP A 385 -3.52 9.84 -21.23
C ASP A 385 -4.28 8.49 -21.31
N MET A 386 -5.33 8.41 -22.15
CA MET A 386 -6.00 7.16 -22.49
C MET A 386 -6.23 6.99 -24.01
N PRO A 387 -6.28 5.74 -24.52
CA PRO A 387 -6.46 5.48 -25.95
C PRO A 387 -7.73 6.07 -26.56
N ALA A 388 -7.62 6.50 -27.82
CA ALA A 388 -8.65 7.22 -28.60
C ALA A 388 -9.99 6.48 -28.82
N ALA A 389 -10.13 5.22 -28.41
CA ALA A 389 -11.37 4.44 -28.60
C ALA A 389 -12.59 4.97 -27.81
N ALA A 390 -12.39 5.93 -26.90
CA ALA A 390 -13.45 6.54 -26.07
C ALA A 390 -13.93 7.93 -26.55
N HIS A 391 -13.81 8.24 -27.86
CA HIS A 391 -14.24 9.54 -28.39
C HIS A 391 -15.77 9.70 -28.47
N GLY A 392 -16.39 10.12 -27.35
CA GLY A 392 -17.78 10.58 -27.32
C GLY A 392 -18.45 10.58 -25.93
N ALA A 393 -17.88 9.87 -24.96
CA ALA A 393 -18.37 9.81 -23.58
C ALA A 393 -17.20 9.78 -22.59
N VAL A 394 -17.45 10.16 -21.34
CA VAL A 394 -16.54 9.85 -20.23
C VAL A 394 -16.37 8.33 -20.17
N PRO A 395 -15.13 7.78 -20.20
CA PRO A 395 -14.92 6.35 -20.07
C PRO A 395 -15.51 5.82 -18.76
N ALA A 396 -16.19 4.68 -18.77
CA ALA A 396 -16.92 4.16 -17.62
C ALA A 396 -16.05 3.94 -16.36
N ALA A 397 -14.74 3.77 -16.52
CA ALA A 397 -13.78 3.67 -15.43
C ALA A 397 -13.48 5.00 -14.71
N ILE A 398 -13.72 6.17 -15.35
CA ILE A 398 -13.39 7.48 -14.78
C ILE A 398 -14.35 7.85 -13.65
N ASN A 399 -13.79 8.19 -12.49
CA ASN A 399 -14.56 8.71 -11.37
C ASN A 399 -15.16 10.08 -11.71
N MET A 400 -16.46 10.21 -11.43
CA MET A 400 -17.29 11.40 -11.61
C MET A 400 -18.00 11.85 -10.32
N GLU A 401 -17.76 11.17 -9.19
CA GLU A 401 -18.21 11.63 -7.88
C GLU A 401 -17.48 12.92 -7.47
N ALA A 402 -18.03 13.64 -6.48
CA ALA A 402 -17.39 14.83 -5.94
C ALA A 402 -15.91 14.56 -5.60
N PRO A 403 -14.99 15.50 -5.85
CA PRO A 403 -15.20 16.88 -6.32
C PRO A 403 -15.47 17.01 -7.84
N PHE A 404 -15.43 15.90 -8.59
CA PHE A 404 -15.66 15.86 -10.02
C PHE A 404 -17.16 15.99 -10.39
N GLY A 405 -17.50 15.82 -11.67
CA GLY A 405 -18.89 15.81 -12.15
C GLY A 405 -19.53 17.18 -12.35
N ARG A 406 -18.78 18.27 -12.14
CA ARG A 406 -19.19 19.63 -12.54
C ARG A 406 -19.23 19.73 -14.07
N ARG A 407 -20.08 20.61 -14.63
CA ARG A 407 -20.10 20.85 -16.07
C ARG A 407 -19.11 21.96 -16.44
N PRO A 408 -18.58 21.99 -17.66
CA PRO A 408 -17.73 23.09 -18.11
C PRO A 408 -18.39 24.46 -17.91
N GLY A 409 -17.73 25.36 -17.18
CA GLY A 409 -18.23 26.68 -16.80
C GLY A 409 -19.07 26.75 -15.51
N ASP A 410 -19.39 25.63 -14.85
CA ASP A 410 -19.89 25.66 -13.47
C ASP A 410 -18.77 26.14 -12.51
N ALA A 411 -19.13 26.62 -11.32
CA ALA A 411 -18.14 26.92 -10.29
C ALA A 411 -17.39 25.64 -9.84
N PRO A 412 -16.09 25.72 -9.51
CA PRO A 412 -15.32 24.57 -9.03
C PRO A 412 -15.90 24.02 -7.72
N ALA A 413 -15.73 22.72 -7.48
CA ALA A 413 -16.27 22.05 -6.29
C ALA A 413 -15.56 22.46 -4.99
N LEU A 414 -14.33 22.93 -5.10
CA LEU A 414 -13.53 23.51 -4.02
C LEU A 414 -13.20 24.96 -4.40
N ASN A 415 -13.35 25.90 -3.48
CA ASN A 415 -12.87 27.26 -3.68
C ASN A 415 -11.42 27.40 -3.17
N GLU A 416 -10.80 28.55 -3.45
CA GLU A 416 -9.42 28.87 -3.05
C GLU A 416 -9.14 28.69 -1.55
N ARG A 417 -10.14 28.92 -0.67
CA ARG A 417 -10.00 28.69 0.77
C ARG A 417 -10.05 27.21 1.11
N ASP A 418 -10.95 26.42 0.50
CA ASP A 418 -10.94 24.96 0.70
C ASP A 418 -9.61 24.36 0.20
N ILE A 419 -9.08 24.83 -0.94
CA ILE A 419 -7.76 24.42 -1.46
C ILE A 419 -6.64 24.74 -0.45
N HIS A 420 -6.57 25.97 0.04
CA HIS A 420 -5.60 26.38 1.06
C HIS A 420 -5.70 25.53 2.33
N ASP A 421 -6.91 25.38 2.86
CA ASP A 421 -7.17 24.72 4.13
C ASP A 421 -6.89 23.21 4.04
N ILE A 422 -7.28 22.54 2.94
CA ILE A 422 -6.95 21.13 2.69
C ILE A 422 -5.44 20.95 2.60
N ILE A 423 -4.70 21.85 1.93
CA ILE A 423 -3.22 21.78 1.89
C ILE A 423 -2.62 21.93 3.29
N ALA A 424 -3.15 22.83 4.12
CA ALA A 424 -2.74 22.95 5.52
C ALA A 424 -3.00 21.64 6.30
N PHE A 425 -4.17 21.03 6.11
CA PHE A 425 -4.49 19.72 6.68
C PHE A 425 -3.53 18.61 6.21
N LEU A 426 -3.25 18.51 4.91
CA LEU A 426 -2.30 17.52 4.37
C LEU A 426 -0.88 17.70 4.93
N GLY A 427 -0.49 18.95 5.25
CA GLY A 427 0.75 19.25 5.98
C GLY A 427 0.83 18.61 7.37
N THR A 428 -0.30 18.32 8.02
CA THR A 428 -0.36 17.66 9.33
C THR A 428 -0.06 16.16 9.29
N LEU A 429 -0.03 15.56 8.09
CA LEU A 429 0.20 14.12 7.84
C LEU A 429 1.68 13.75 7.68
N THR A 430 2.59 14.72 7.86
CA THR A 430 4.04 14.52 7.80
C THR A 430 4.58 14.00 9.14
N ASP A 431 5.37 12.94 9.08
CA ASP A 431 6.02 12.30 10.23
C ASP A 431 7.09 13.17 10.89
N GLY A 432 7.49 12.80 12.11
CA GLY A 432 8.49 13.54 12.89
C GLY A 432 7.96 14.81 13.54
N TRP A 433 6.64 14.95 13.69
CA TRP A 433 6.07 16.09 14.40
C TRP A 433 6.50 16.08 15.87
N SER A 434 6.83 17.26 16.38
CA SER A 434 7.04 17.50 17.80
C SER A 434 6.28 18.75 18.22
N ALA A 435 5.81 18.76 19.47
CA ALA A 435 5.14 19.93 20.03
C ALA A 435 6.07 21.15 19.96
N PRO A 436 5.56 22.34 19.59
CA PRO A 436 6.33 23.58 19.67
C PRO A 436 6.93 23.72 21.07
N LYS A 437 8.25 23.92 21.16
CA LYS A 437 8.89 24.19 22.45
C LYS A 437 8.26 25.43 23.05
N THR A 438 7.61 25.29 24.21
CA THR A 438 7.16 26.44 25.00
C THR A 438 8.34 27.39 25.16
N PRO A 439 8.22 28.68 24.81
CA PRO A 439 9.27 29.65 25.12
C PRO A 439 9.58 29.56 26.61
N GLY A 440 10.87 29.42 26.94
CA GLY A 440 11.30 29.52 28.34
C GLY A 440 10.86 30.87 28.92
N PRO A 441 10.69 30.98 30.25
CA PRO A 441 10.52 32.29 30.87
C PRO A 441 11.68 33.20 30.40
N PRO A 442 11.41 34.47 30.07
CA PRO A 442 12.46 35.38 29.61
C PRO A 442 13.58 35.41 30.65
N GLU A 443 14.82 35.26 30.20
CA GLU A 443 15.98 35.40 31.10
C GLU A 443 15.89 36.76 31.78
N THR A 444 15.69 36.74 33.09
CA THR A 444 15.74 37.94 33.90
C THR A 444 17.18 38.44 33.87
N ALA A 445 17.43 39.48 33.08
CA ALA A 445 18.68 40.22 33.12
C ALA A 445 18.92 40.65 34.58
N GLY A 446 19.91 40.04 35.21
CA GLY A 446 20.31 40.37 36.58
C GLY A 446 20.87 41.79 36.66
N PRO A 447 20.74 42.44 37.83
CA PRO A 447 21.25 43.79 38.06
C PRO A 447 22.78 43.86 38.08
#